data_AF-A0A150RV04-F1
#
_entry.id   AF-A0A150RV04-F1
#
_cell.length_a   1.000
_cell.length_b   1.000
_cell.length_c   1.000
_cell.angle_alpha   90.00
_cell.angle_beta   90.00
_cell.angle_gamma   90.00
#
_symmetry.space_group_name_H-M   'P 1'
#
loop_
_entity.id
_entity.type
_entity.pdbx_description
1 polymer ?
#
loop_
_entity_poly.entity_id
_entity_poly.type
_entity_poly.pdbx_seq_one_letter_code
_entity_poly.pdbx_strand_id
1 'polypeptide(L)'
;MSYILFLDESGHDHRTMPYEVRGGVILHASKLWPFVQGMRRLEMSSFGATLASVGSELKGHRLLDKNRFKWAQQGSTMDDAARQKHARSFLQKGPQKHQPTRDEFTAYGQACLAMVHGTFQLLRDQGASIIAIAIPRNAPKPPADLSEILRKDQVFLLERYFYFLQAQKETGLIVLDQTEKSDDRRLVRRIERYFEETVTGRHRAAYVVPSPFFVSSDMAYPVQAADICIYCINWGYRMPHRGMDAPTREEIATEFGDWIEDLEFYGTGRWHGKTFNVDGITYVPDLYESRSGT
;
A
#
# COMPACT_ATOMS: atom_id res chain seq x y z
N MET A 1 -2.41 20.71 11.42
CA MET A 1 -3.52 19.73 11.36
C MET A 1 -2.84 18.39 11.63
N SER A 2 -3.30 17.23 11.15
CA SER A 2 -2.59 15.95 11.35
C SER A 2 -2.47 15.17 10.05
N TYR A 3 -1.46 14.32 9.96
CA TYR A 3 -1.35 13.34 8.88
C TYR A 3 -1.99 12.01 9.28
N ILE A 4 -2.34 11.21 8.29
CA ILE A 4 -2.93 9.88 8.48
C ILE A 4 -2.16 8.92 7.58
N LEU A 5 -1.62 7.86 8.18
CA LEU A 5 -0.99 6.75 7.48
C LEU A 5 -2.01 5.63 7.32
N PHE A 6 -2.39 5.35 6.07
CA PHE A 6 -3.27 4.24 5.72
C PHE A 6 -2.43 3.04 5.32
N LEU A 7 -2.49 1.97 6.12
CA LEU A 7 -1.66 0.79 5.98
C LEU A 7 -2.43 -0.38 5.37
N ASP A 8 -1.69 -1.17 4.59
CA ASP A 8 -2.10 -2.49 4.16
C ASP A 8 -0.87 -3.44 4.09
N GLU A 9 -1.13 -4.71 3.77
CA GLU A 9 -0.17 -5.79 3.73
C GLU A 9 -0.26 -6.61 2.43
N SER A 10 0.88 -6.91 1.81
CA SER A 10 0.96 -7.72 0.61
C SER A 10 1.90 -8.90 0.85
N GLY A 11 1.44 -10.13 0.59
CA GLY A 11 2.28 -11.34 0.61
C GLY A 11 2.29 -12.13 1.92
N HIS A 12 1.48 -11.76 2.92
CA HIS A 12 1.37 -12.48 4.20
C HIS A 12 0.69 -13.85 4.08
N ASP A 13 0.02 -14.14 2.96
CA ASP A 13 -0.54 -15.47 2.68
C ASP A 13 0.51 -16.48 2.16
N HIS A 14 1.77 -16.05 2.04
CA HIS A 14 2.92 -16.80 1.55
C HIS A 14 2.68 -17.60 0.25
N ARG A 15 1.77 -17.16 -0.63
CA ARG A 15 1.42 -17.92 -1.83
C ARG A 15 2.45 -17.84 -2.94
N THR A 16 2.55 -16.71 -3.61
CA THR A 16 3.40 -16.56 -4.81
C THR A 16 4.22 -15.29 -4.80
N MET A 17 3.90 -14.33 -3.92
CA MET A 17 4.58 -13.06 -3.85
C MET A 17 6.04 -13.24 -3.38
N PRO A 18 6.99 -12.47 -3.95
CA PRO A 18 8.42 -12.61 -3.65
C PRO A 18 8.80 -12.10 -2.25
N TYR A 19 8.02 -11.17 -1.70
CA TYR A 19 8.23 -10.59 -0.37
C TYR A 19 6.94 -10.57 0.44
N GLU A 20 7.07 -10.40 1.75
CA GLU A 20 6.04 -9.77 2.55
C GLU A 20 6.34 -8.26 2.57
N VAL A 21 5.38 -7.45 2.18
CA VAL A 21 5.48 -5.98 2.19
C VAL A 21 4.40 -5.43 3.08
N ARG A 22 4.81 -4.57 4.02
CA ARG A 22 3.91 -3.80 4.87
C ARG A 22 4.18 -2.34 4.63
N GLY A 23 3.16 -1.58 4.27
CA GLY A 23 3.36 -0.20 3.88
C GLY A 23 2.04 0.51 3.70
N GLY A 24 2.13 1.75 3.24
CA GLY A 24 0.96 2.57 3.12
C GLY A 24 1.18 3.92 2.49
N VAL A 25 0.07 4.64 2.36
CA VAL A 25 0.04 6.00 1.87
C VAL A 25 -0.20 6.95 3.05
N ILE A 26 0.57 8.02 3.08
CA ILE A 26 0.45 9.10 4.05
C ILE A 26 -0.28 10.26 3.38
N LEU A 27 -1.36 10.72 3.98
CA LEU A 27 -2.14 11.87 3.51
C LEU A 27 -2.39 12.85 4.64
N HIS A 28 -2.29 14.14 4.35
CA HIS A 28 -2.72 15.17 5.29
C HIS A 28 -4.25 15.14 5.43
N ALA A 29 -4.79 15.27 6.64
CA ALA A 29 -6.22 15.16 6.90
C ALA A 29 -7.07 16.12 6.04
N SER A 30 -6.57 17.32 5.74
CA SER A 30 -7.28 18.29 4.87
C SER A 30 -7.41 17.85 3.40
N LYS A 31 -6.63 16.85 2.97
CA LYS A 31 -6.64 16.31 1.60
C LYS A 31 -7.50 15.05 1.48
N LEU A 32 -7.94 14.47 2.60
CA LEU A 32 -8.63 13.20 2.62
C LEU A 32 -9.95 13.23 1.85
N TRP A 33 -10.79 14.24 2.08
CA TRP A 33 -12.08 14.33 1.38
C TRP A 33 -11.92 14.59 -0.13
N PRO A 34 -11.09 15.55 -0.59
CA PRO A 34 -10.77 15.69 -2.01
C PRO A 34 -10.24 14.40 -2.65
N PHE A 35 -9.36 13.66 -1.96
CA PHE A 35 -8.84 12.37 -2.42
C PHE A 35 -9.96 11.34 -2.60
N VAL A 36 -10.82 11.16 -1.60
CA VAL A 36 -11.96 10.23 -1.66
C VAL A 36 -12.93 10.59 -2.79
N GLN A 37 -13.23 11.87 -2.98
CA GLN A 37 -14.05 12.32 -4.09
C GLN A 37 -13.37 12.05 -5.44
N GLY A 38 -12.06 12.23 -5.53
CA GLY A 38 -11.24 11.90 -6.69
C GLY A 38 -11.32 10.42 -7.04
N MET A 39 -11.10 9.54 -6.07
CA MET A 39 -11.16 8.08 -6.24
C MET A 39 -12.53 7.61 -6.71
N ARG A 40 -13.63 8.18 -6.17
CA ARG A 40 -15.00 7.87 -6.63
C ARG A 40 -15.23 8.26 -8.10
N ARG A 41 -14.78 9.45 -8.50
CA ARG A 41 -14.87 9.90 -9.90
C ARG A 41 -14.02 9.03 -10.81
N LEU A 42 -12.81 8.70 -10.36
CA LEU A 42 -11.88 7.86 -11.09
C LEU A 42 -12.49 6.48 -11.34
N GLU A 43 -13.02 5.83 -10.31
CA GLU A 43 -13.69 4.54 -10.42
C GLU A 43 -14.83 4.57 -11.46
N MET A 44 -15.70 5.59 -11.39
CA MET A 44 -16.76 5.78 -12.37
C MET A 44 -16.22 6.00 -13.79
N SER A 45 -15.17 6.82 -13.94
CA SER A 45 -14.57 7.10 -15.25
C SER A 45 -13.80 5.92 -15.85
N SER A 46 -13.30 5.03 -15.01
CA SER A 46 -12.57 3.83 -15.42
C SER A 46 -13.54 2.73 -15.84
N PHE A 47 -14.54 2.43 -15.00
CA PHE A 47 -15.39 1.24 -15.16
C PHE A 47 -16.82 1.53 -15.64
N GLY A 48 -17.27 2.79 -15.63
CA GLY A 48 -18.66 3.17 -15.92
C GLY A 48 -19.67 2.77 -14.83
N ALA A 49 -19.17 2.32 -13.67
CA ALA A 49 -19.92 1.94 -12.49
C ALA A 49 -19.01 1.95 -11.24
N THR A 50 -19.59 2.00 -10.04
CA THR A 50 -18.86 1.71 -8.80
C THR A 50 -18.72 0.20 -8.63
N LEU A 51 -17.54 -0.30 -8.27
CA LEU A 51 -17.29 -1.74 -8.13
C LEU A 51 -18.14 -2.36 -7.02
N ALA A 52 -18.42 -1.63 -5.94
CA ALA A 52 -19.31 -2.07 -4.88
C ALA A 52 -20.72 -2.44 -5.41
N SER A 53 -21.23 -1.71 -6.41
CA SER A 53 -22.56 -1.98 -7.01
C SER A 53 -22.63 -3.30 -7.79
N VAL A 54 -21.49 -3.87 -8.14
CA VAL A 54 -21.36 -5.14 -8.88
C VAL A 54 -20.68 -6.23 -8.03
N GLY A 55 -20.57 -6.02 -6.71
CA GLY A 55 -19.96 -6.98 -5.79
C GLY A 55 -18.46 -7.18 -6.00
N SER A 56 -17.77 -6.17 -6.53
CA SER A 56 -16.33 -6.16 -6.74
C SER A 56 -15.67 -5.09 -5.85
N GLU A 57 -14.35 -5.16 -5.73
CA GLU A 57 -13.54 -4.29 -4.89
C GLU A 57 -12.26 -3.88 -5.63
N LEU A 58 -11.75 -2.69 -5.34
CA LEU A 58 -10.43 -2.24 -5.74
C LEU A 58 -9.37 -2.97 -4.91
N LYS A 59 -8.75 -3.99 -5.52
CA LYS A 59 -7.57 -4.68 -4.96
C LYS A 59 -6.44 -4.72 -5.98
N GLY A 60 -5.22 -4.41 -5.57
CA GLY A 60 -4.02 -4.43 -6.41
C GLY A 60 -3.87 -5.74 -7.17
N HIS A 61 -4.00 -6.88 -6.47
CA HIS A 61 -3.90 -8.21 -7.10
C HIS A 61 -5.00 -8.51 -8.13
N ARG A 62 -6.17 -7.85 -8.06
CA ARG A 62 -7.27 -8.01 -9.04
C ARG A 62 -7.13 -7.08 -10.24
N LEU A 63 -6.68 -5.86 -9.99
CA LEU A 63 -6.48 -4.83 -11.02
C LEU A 63 -5.22 -5.09 -11.86
N LEU A 64 -4.20 -5.67 -11.24
CA LEU A 64 -2.89 -5.90 -11.86
C LEU A 64 -2.62 -7.38 -12.12
N ASP A 65 -3.65 -8.22 -12.18
CA ASP A 65 -3.51 -9.61 -12.61
C ASP A 65 -2.91 -9.68 -14.04
N LYS A 66 -2.10 -10.71 -14.32
CA LYS A 66 -1.45 -10.87 -15.63
C LYS A 66 -2.43 -10.85 -16.81
N ASN A 67 -3.65 -11.35 -16.61
CA ASN A 67 -4.67 -11.31 -17.64
C ASN A 67 -5.16 -9.89 -17.92
N ARG A 68 -5.10 -8.95 -16.97
CA ARG A 68 -5.52 -7.55 -17.19
C ARG A 68 -4.61 -6.87 -18.20
N PHE A 69 -3.30 -7.06 -18.08
CA PHE A 69 -2.33 -6.59 -19.07
C PHE A 69 -2.57 -7.23 -20.44
N LYS A 70 -2.72 -8.56 -20.48
CA LYS A 70 -3.02 -9.29 -21.72
C LYS A 70 -4.28 -8.78 -22.40
N TRP A 71 -5.36 -8.57 -21.64
CA TRP A 71 -6.61 -8.07 -22.18
C TRP A 71 -6.49 -6.62 -22.63
N ALA A 72 -5.80 -5.77 -21.87
CA ALA A 72 -5.61 -4.37 -22.24
C ALA A 72 -4.91 -4.20 -23.60
N GLN A 73 -3.94 -5.08 -23.89
CA GLN A 73 -3.12 -5.06 -25.10
C GLN A 73 -3.74 -5.79 -26.30
N GLN A 74 -4.86 -6.49 -26.13
CA GLN A 74 -5.42 -7.31 -27.22
C GLN A 74 -6.11 -6.50 -28.33
N GLY A 75 -6.31 -5.19 -28.13
CA GLY A 75 -6.95 -4.27 -29.08
C GLY A 75 -6.42 -2.85 -28.90
N SER A 76 -6.86 -1.93 -29.77
CA SER A 76 -6.51 -0.50 -29.64
C SER A 76 -7.09 0.11 -28.37
N THR A 77 -6.46 1.18 -27.88
CA THR A 77 -6.99 1.98 -26.78
C THR A 77 -8.40 2.47 -27.13
N MET A 78 -9.36 2.14 -26.27
CA MET A 78 -10.75 2.61 -26.41
C MET A 78 -10.88 4.04 -25.90
N ASP A 79 -11.76 4.83 -26.51
CA ASP A 79 -12.21 6.07 -25.90
C ASP A 79 -12.95 5.79 -24.57
N ASP A 80 -13.09 6.83 -23.75
CA ASP A 80 -13.68 6.71 -22.42
C ASP A 80 -15.10 6.14 -22.43
N ALA A 81 -15.93 6.55 -23.39
CA ALA A 81 -17.33 6.13 -23.46
C ALA A 81 -17.44 4.63 -23.82
N ALA A 82 -16.67 4.19 -24.82
CA ALA A 82 -16.60 2.79 -25.23
C ALA A 82 -16.00 1.92 -24.11
N ARG A 83 -14.89 2.34 -23.50
CA ARG A 83 -14.26 1.62 -22.39
C ARG A 83 -15.23 1.45 -21.23
N GLN A 84 -15.86 2.52 -20.75
CA GLN A 84 -16.82 2.47 -19.64
C GLN A 84 -18.01 1.56 -19.95
N LYS A 85 -18.59 1.66 -21.16
CA LYS A 85 -19.71 0.82 -21.58
C LYS A 85 -19.35 -0.67 -21.53
N HIS A 86 -18.22 -1.04 -22.13
CA HIS A 86 -17.80 -2.43 -22.24
C HIS A 86 -17.26 -3.00 -20.90
N ALA A 87 -16.53 -2.21 -20.11
CA ALA A 87 -16.07 -2.60 -18.79
C ALA A 87 -17.25 -2.83 -17.83
N ARG A 88 -18.27 -1.96 -17.86
CA ARG A 88 -19.50 -2.19 -17.09
C ARG A 88 -20.21 -3.47 -17.50
N SER A 89 -20.34 -3.71 -18.81
CA SER A 89 -20.95 -4.94 -19.34
C SER A 89 -20.20 -6.19 -18.88
N PHE A 90 -18.86 -6.15 -18.92
CA PHE A 90 -18.00 -7.21 -18.38
C PHE A 90 -18.34 -7.52 -16.91
N LEU A 91 -18.38 -6.50 -16.07
CA LEU A 91 -18.65 -6.62 -14.63
C LEU A 91 -20.05 -7.17 -14.33
N GLN A 92 -21.06 -6.79 -15.11
CA GLN A 92 -22.45 -7.25 -14.93
C GLN A 92 -22.66 -8.69 -15.38
N LYS A 93 -21.92 -9.17 -16.38
CA LYS A 93 -22.06 -10.52 -16.93
C LYS A 93 -21.49 -11.61 -16.02
N GLY A 94 -20.46 -11.30 -15.23
CA GLY A 94 -19.84 -12.24 -14.29
C GLY A 94 -20.84 -12.88 -13.31
N PRO A 95 -21.57 -12.10 -12.50
CA PRO A 95 -22.60 -12.61 -11.59
C PRO A 95 -23.72 -13.38 -12.31
N GLN A 96 -24.02 -13.01 -13.55
CA GLN A 96 -25.08 -13.64 -14.36
C GLN A 96 -24.60 -14.88 -15.13
N LYS A 97 -23.33 -15.29 -14.97
CA LYS A 97 -22.70 -16.42 -15.69
C LYS A 97 -22.77 -16.29 -17.22
N HIS A 98 -22.84 -15.07 -17.73
CA HIS A 98 -22.76 -14.80 -19.16
C HIS A 98 -21.29 -14.64 -19.59
N GLN A 99 -20.95 -15.09 -20.79
CA GLN A 99 -19.60 -14.99 -21.31
C GLN A 99 -19.33 -13.57 -21.85
N PRO A 100 -18.28 -12.87 -21.37
CA PRO A 100 -17.90 -11.58 -21.93
C PRO A 100 -17.35 -11.71 -23.35
N THR A 101 -17.54 -10.67 -24.16
CA THR A 101 -16.97 -10.57 -25.51
C THR A 101 -15.49 -10.16 -25.45
N ARG A 102 -14.78 -10.30 -26.58
CA ARG A 102 -13.39 -9.83 -26.69
C ARG A 102 -13.27 -8.35 -26.34
N ASP A 103 -14.15 -7.48 -26.84
CA ASP A 103 -14.13 -6.05 -26.53
C ASP A 103 -14.39 -5.76 -25.06
N GLU A 104 -15.24 -6.54 -24.40
CA GLU A 104 -15.50 -6.43 -22.96
C GLU A 104 -14.29 -6.84 -22.12
N PHE A 105 -13.57 -7.89 -22.50
CA PHE A 105 -12.28 -8.21 -21.91
C PHE A 105 -11.28 -7.06 -22.11
N THR A 106 -11.17 -6.52 -23.33
CA THR A 106 -10.23 -5.43 -23.65
C THR A 106 -10.50 -4.21 -22.80
N ALA A 107 -11.76 -3.78 -22.78
CA ALA A 107 -12.21 -2.62 -22.03
C ALA A 107 -11.96 -2.77 -20.54
N TYR A 108 -12.22 -3.97 -19.98
CA TYR A 108 -11.99 -4.21 -18.57
C TYR A 108 -10.50 -4.22 -18.21
N GLY A 109 -9.65 -4.83 -19.05
CA GLY A 109 -8.19 -4.73 -18.89
C GLY A 109 -7.69 -3.28 -18.91
N GLN A 110 -8.12 -2.49 -19.91
CA GLN A 110 -7.78 -1.06 -20.01
C GLN A 110 -8.34 -0.26 -18.82
N ALA A 111 -9.55 -0.56 -18.34
CA ALA A 111 -10.15 0.10 -17.18
C ALA A 111 -9.40 -0.18 -15.88
N CYS A 112 -8.90 -1.40 -15.68
CA CYS A 112 -8.07 -1.73 -14.53
C CYS A 112 -6.77 -0.90 -14.53
N LEU A 113 -6.07 -0.81 -15.66
CA LEU A 113 -4.85 0.00 -15.76
C LEU A 113 -5.14 1.49 -15.58
N ALA A 114 -6.21 2.01 -16.20
CA ALA A 114 -6.64 3.40 -16.04
C ALA A 114 -6.93 3.74 -14.57
N MET A 115 -7.56 2.83 -13.82
CA MET A 115 -7.80 2.98 -12.39
C MET A 115 -6.48 3.06 -11.59
N VAL A 116 -5.51 2.20 -11.89
CA VAL A 116 -4.23 2.20 -11.17
C VAL A 116 -3.42 3.47 -11.48
N HIS A 117 -3.27 3.85 -12.75
CA HIS A 117 -2.60 5.10 -13.14
C HIS A 117 -3.26 6.32 -12.49
N GLY A 118 -4.60 6.41 -12.55
CA GLY A 118 -5.33 7.50 -11.93
C GLY A 118 -5.18 7.53 -10.40
N THR A 119 -5.01 6.37 -9.75
CA THR A 119 -4.77 6.31 -8.30
C THR A 119 -3.43 6.93 -7.94
N PHE A 120 -2.36 6.56 -8.65
CA PHE A 120 -1.04 7.16 -8.46
C PHE A 120 -1.03 8.66 -8.78
N GLN A 121 -1.68 9.07 -9.86
CA GLN A 121 -1.86 10.49 -10.18
C GLN A 121 -2.59 11.25 -9.06
N LEU A 122 -3.69 10.70 -8.52
CA LEU A 122 -4.42 11.32 -7.42
C LEU A 122 -3.58 11.42 -6.15
N LEU A 123 -2.81 10.37 -5.82
CA LEU A 123 -1.89 10.40 -4.68
C LEU A 123 -0.88 11.55 -4.84
N ARG A 124 -0.28 11.69 -6.02
CA ARG A 124 0.65 12.77 -6.33
C ARG A 124 -0.01 14.14 -6.22
N ASP A 125 -1.17 14.32 -6.84
CA ASP A 125 -1.91 15.60 -6.83
C ASP A 125 -2.36 16.04 -5.44
N GLN A 126 -2.56 15.08 -4.53
CA GLN A 126 -2.89 15.34 -3.13
C GLN A 126 -1.66 15.47 -2.22
N GLY A 127 -0.45 15.40 -2.76
CA GLY A 127 0.79 15.48 -1.99
C GLY A 127 0.95 14.32 -1.02
N ALA A 128 0.52 13.12 -1.42
CA ALA A 128 0.72 11.92 -0.63
C ALA A 128 2.19 11.51 -0.60
N SER A 129 2.55 10.67 0.36
CA SER A 129 3.85 9.98 0.37
C SER A 129 3.66 8.49 0.66
N ILE A 130 4.55 7.66 0.13
CA ILE A 130 4.57 6.21 0.35
C ILE A 130 5.71 5.88 1.32
N ILE A 131 5.39 5.02 2.28
CA ILE A 131 6.39 4.31 3.09
C ILE A 131 6.09 2.82 3.09
N ALA A 132 7.12 1.97 2.99
CA ALA A 132 6.95 0.53 2.97
C ALA A 132 8.17 -0.22 3.48
N ILE A 133 7.94 -1.36 4.10
CA ILE A 133 8.99 -2.27 4.55
C ILE A 133 8.78 -3.61 3.87
N ALA A 134 9.78 -4.04 3.11
CA ALA A 134 9.82 -5.36 2.51
C ALA A 134 10.68 -6.30 3.36
N ILE A 135 10.23 -7.53 3.52
CA ILE A 135 10.95 -8.60 4.24
C ILE A 135 10.94 -9.87 3.38
N PRO A 136 11.91 -10.78 3.54
CA PRO A 136 11.90 -12.04 2.80
C PRO A 136 10.57 -12.78 3.01
N ARG A 137 10.01 -13.35 1.93
CA ARG A 137 8.77 -14.16 2.00
C ARG A 137 8.84 -15.31 3.02
N ASN A 138 10.03 -15.83 3.26
CA ASN A 138 10.27 -16.95 4.17
C ASN A 138 10.86 -16.47 5.49
N ALA A 139 10.56 -15.24 5.91
CA ALA A 139 11.06 -14.73 7.17
C ALA A 139 10.60 -15.63 8.33
N PRO A 140 11.50 -15.94 9.29
CA PRO A 140 11.17 -16.87 10.35
C PRO A 140 10.02 -16.35 11.23
N LYS A 141 9.22 -17.28 11.76
CA LYS A 141 8.23 -16.95 12.79
C LYS A 141 8.94 -16.42 14.04
N PRO A 142 8.30 -15.53 14.80
CA PRO A 142 8.90 -15.02 16.02
C PRO A 142 9.12 -16.18 17.01
N PRO A 143 10.31 -16.28 17.63
CA PRO A 143 10.52 -17.08 18.82
C PRO A 143 9.42 -16.82 19.87
N ALA A 144 9.08 -17.83 20.68
CA ALA A 144 7.96 -17.76 21.61
C ALA A 144 8.09 -16.59 22.62
N ASP A 145 9.31 -16.31 23.06
CA ASP A 145 9.70 -15.21 23.94
C ASP A 145 9.60 -13.82 23.27
N LEU A 146 9.68 -13.74 21.95
CA LEU A 146 9.53 -12.51 21.17
C LEU A 146 8.11 -12.33 20.61
N SER A 147 7.21 -13.26 20.89
CA SER A 147 5.87 -13.28 20.30
C SER A 147 4.99 -12.09 20.74
N GLU A 148 5.30 -11.44 21.86
CA GLU A 148 4.59 -10.24 22.34
C GLU A 148 5.38 -8.94 22.08
N ILE A 149 6.45 -9.00 21.29
CA ILE A 149 7.24 -7.85 20.87
C ILE A 149 6.80 -7.41 19.46
N LEU A 150 6.82 -6.10 19.23
CA LEU A 150 6.57 -5.54 17.91
C LEU A 150 7.69 -5.94 16.93
N ARG A 151 7.32 -6.52 15.80
CA ARG A 151 8.28 -7.06 14.83
C ARG A 151 9.10 -5.93 14.20
N LYS A 152 10.35 -6.21 13.82
CA LYS A 152 11.30 -5.17 13.37
C LYS A 152 10.83 -4.40 12.14
N ASP A 153 10.14 -5.04 11.21
CA ASP A 153 9.50 -4.38 10.07
C ASP A 153 8.45 -3.36 10.51
N GLN A 154 7.62 -3.68 11.50
CA GLN A 154 6.64 -2.75 12.06
C GLN A 154 7.34 -1.59 12.79
N VAL A 155 8.42 -1.86 13.53
CA VAL A 155 9.23 -0.82 14.19
C VAL A 155 9.86 0.13 13.16
N PHE A 156 10.39 -0.41 12.06
CA PHE A 156 10.98 0.38 10.99
C PHE A 156 9.92 1.19 10.24
N LEU A 157 8.72 0.65 10.02
CA LEU A 157 7.62 1.39 9.41
C LEU A 157 7.23 2.62 10.27
N LEU A 158 7.04 2.41 11.58
CA LEU A 158 6.74 3.48 12.53
C LEU A 158 7.88 4.51 12.63
N GLU A 159 9.12 4.08 12.45
CA GLU A 159 10.28 4.97 12.36
C GLU A 159 10.19 5.91 11.16
N ARG A 160 9.88 5.39 9.96
CA ARG A 160 9.76 6.22 8.75
C ARG A 160 8.63 7.22 8.92
N TYR A 161 7.50 6.75 9.47
CA TYR A 161 6.37 7.63 9.74
C TYR A 161 6.72 8.72 10.76
N PHE A 162 7.45 8.39 11.83
CA PHE A 162 7.95 9.37 12.78
C PHE A 162 8.81 10.45 12.12
N TYR A 163 9.79 10.07 11.28
CA TYR A 163 10.66 11.06 10.63
C TYR A 163 9.90 11.91 9.60
N PHE A 164 8.94 11.32 8.90
CA PHE A 164 8.01 12.07 8.06
C PHE A 164 7.28 13.14 8.89
N LEU A 165 6.63 12.74 9.98
CA LEU A 165 5.85 13.65 10.84
C LEU A 165 6.73 14.73 11.51
N GLN A 166 7.92 14.36 11.94
CA GLN A 166 8.91 15.28 12.51
C GLN A 166 9.30 16.37 11.50
N ALA A 167 9.51 16.00 10.23
CA ALA A 167 9.81 16.96 9.16
C ALA A 167 8.64 17.93 8.92
N GLN A 168 7.40 17.43 8.99
CA GLN A 168 6.19 18.25 8.87
C GLN A 168 5.87 19.06 10.14
N LYS A 169 6.46 18.70 11.28
CA LYS A 169 6.14 19.24 12.62
C LYS A 169 4.66 19.06 12.99
N GLU A 170 4.06 17.96 12.57
CA GLU A 170 2.66 17.62 12.86
C GLU A 170 2.55 16.22 13.45
N THR A 171 1.49 15.97 14.22
CA THR A 171 1.19 14.63 14.72
C THR A 171 0.48 13.78 13.67
N GLY A 172 0.50 12.46 13.85
CA GLY A 172 -0.05 11.53 12.88
C GLY A 172 -0.85 10.38 13.50
N LEU A 173 -1.93 10.01 12.81
CA LEU A 173 -2.75 8.83 13.11
C LEU A 173 -2.36 7.66 12.20
N ILE A 174 -2.70 6.45 12.64
CA ILE A 174 -2.52 5.21 11.87
C ILE A 174 -3.90 4.60 11.63
N VAL A 175 -4.18 4.24 10.38
CA VAL A 175 -5.38 3.53 9.97
C VAL A 175 -4.94 2.23 9.29
N LEU A 176 -5.50 1.10 9.70
CA LEU A 176 -5.23 -0.21 9.10
C LEU A 176 -6.51 -0.83 8.53
N ASP A 177 -6.34 -1.70 7.54
CA ASP A 177 -7.40 -2.66 7.20
C ASP A 177 -7.67 -3.58 8.40
N GLN A 178 -8.94 -3.87 8.63
CA GLN A 178 -9.38 -4.76 9.68
C GLN A 178 -9.15 -6.21 9.28
N THR A 179 -8.51 -6.99 10.16
CA THR A 179 -8.30 -8.43 9.95
C THR A 179 -9.21 -9.24 10.89
N GLU A 180 -8.69 -10.32 11.49
CA GLU A 180 -9.38 -11.01 12.57
C GLU A 180 -9.26 -10.20 13.87
N LYS A 181 -10.37 -10.05 14.61
CA LYS A 181 -10.40 -9.22 15.84
C LYS A 181 -9.34 -9.60 16.87
N SER A 182 -8.96 -10.87 16.94
CA SER A 182 -7.88 -11.35 17.82
C SER A 182 -6.51 -10.82 17.41
N ASP A 183 -6.24 -10.79 16.11
CA ASP A 183 -4.98 -10.31 15.54
C ASP A 183 -4.88 -8.79 15.63
N ASP A 184 -5.96 -8.07 15.34
CA ASP A 184 -6.04 -6.62 15.50
C ASP A 184 -5.73 -6.23 16.96
N ARG A 185 -6.38 -6.86 17.95
CA ARG A 185 -6.13 -6.62 19.38
C ARG A 185 -4.70 -6.96 19.79
N ARG A 186 -4.11 -8.01 19.21
CA ARG A 186 -2.73 -8.38 19.48
C ARG A 186 -1.76 -7.34 18.91
N LEU A 187 -2.02 -6.83 17.72
CA LEU A 187 -1.25 -5.76 17.12
C LEU A 187 -1.31 -4.48 17.96
N VAL A 188 -2.50 -4.06 18.40
CA VAL A 188 -2.67 -2.89 19.28
C VAL A 188 -1.80 -3.01 20.52
N ARG A 189 -1.90 -4.13 21.25
CA ARG A 189 -1.10 -4.35 22.46
C ARG A 189 0.40 -4.29 22.21
N ARG A 190 0.89 -4.85 21.09
CA ARG A 190 2.31 -4.79 20.73
C ARG A 190 2.77 -3.36 20.40
N ILE A 191 1.93 -2.57 19.73
CA ILE A 191 2.20 -1.16 19.43
C ILE A 191 2.25 -0.35 20.73
N GLU A 192 1.22 -0.43 21.55
CA GLU A 192 1.14 0.28 22.84
C GLU A 192 2.36 -0.05 23.71
N ARG A 193 2.66 -1.34 23.89
CA ARG A 193 3.83 -1.80 24.64
C ARG A 193 5.14 -1.23 24.09
N TYR A 194 5.33 -1.23 22.76
CA TYR A 194 6.52 -0.65 22.14
C TYR A 194 6.67 0.83 22.48
N PHE A 195 5.58 1.61 22.37
CA PHE A 195 5.58 3.04 22.64
C PHE A 195 5.71 3.38 24.12
N GLU A 196 5.20 2.54 25.02
CA GLU A 196 5.27 2.76 26.47
C GLU A 196 6.59 2.29 27.09
N GLU A 197 7.06 1.10 26.74
CA GLU A 197 8.17 0.44 27.44
C GLU A 197 9.54 0.84 26.88
N THR A 198 9.65 1.16 25.59
CA THR A 198 10.96 1.45 24.97
C THR A 198 11.29 2.95 24.96
N VAL A 199 12.58 3.30 25.12
CA VAL A 199 13.05 4.69 25.05
C VAL A 199 12.75 5.30 23.67
N THR A 200 13.01 4.54 22.60
CA THR A 200 12.77 4.96 21.22
C THR A 200 11.27 5.11 20.93
N GLY A 201 10.43 4.19 21.41
CA GLY A 201 8.98 4.29 21.28
C GLY A 201 8.44 5.55 21.97
N ARG A 202 8.80 5.79 23.24
CA ARG A 202 8.39 7.01 23.96
C ARG A 202 8.84 8.28 23.25
N HIS A 203 10.03 8.29 22.66
CA HIS A 203 10.48 9.41 21.84
C HIS A 203 9.60 9.61 20.59
N ARG A 204 9.25 8.52 19.90
CA ARG A 204 8.42 8.56 18.69
C ARG A 204 6.96 8.95 18.97
N ALA A 205 6.47 8.71 20.19
CA ALA A 205 5.14 9.14 20.65
C ALA A 205 4.96 10.67 20.64
N ALA A 206 6.04 11.45 20.53
CA ALA A 206 5.97 12.91 20.37
C ALA A 206 5.24 13.34 19.09
N TYR A 207 5.23 12.49 18.06
CA TYR A 207 4.56 12.77 16.78
C TYR A 207 3.59 11.65 16.37
N VAL A 208 3.90 10.38 16.63
CA VAL A 208 3.03 9.25 16.25
C VAL A 208 2.04 8.97 17.38
N VAL A 209 0.75 8.99 17.07
CA VAL A 209 -0.29 8.54 18.01
C VAL A 209 -0.35 7.00 17.97
N PRO A 210 -0.02 6.30 19.08
CA PRO A 210 0.15 4.84 19.09
C PRO A 210 -1.17 4.07 19.20
N SER A 211 -2.30 4.69 18.84
CA SER A 211 -3.63 4.10 18.89
C SER A 211 -4.18 3.99 17.46
N PRO A 212 -4.04 2.81 16.82
CA PRO A 212 -4.49 2.61 15.45
C PRO A 212 -6.02 2.52 15.35
N PHE A 213 -6.56 3.02 14.24
CA PHE A 213 -7.95 2.81 13.84
C PHE A 213 -8.02 1.69 12.81
N PHE A 214 -9.08 0.88 12.87
CA PHE A 214 -9.32 -0.20 11.91
C PHE A 214 -10.55 0.11 11.07
N VAL A 215 -10.46 -0.13 9.77
CA VAL A 215 -11.54 0.09 8.80
C VAL A 215 -11.74 -1.13 7.93
N SER A 216 -12.94 -1.33 7.39
CA SER A 216 -13.19 -2.35 6.37
C SER A 216 -12.56 -1.90 5.05
N SER A 217 -11.65 -2.71 4.47
CA SER A 217 -10.92 -2.32 3.26
C SER A 217 -11.80 -2.00 2.06
N ASP A 218 -12.93 -2.68 1.89
CA ASP A 218 -13.86 -2.43 0.80
C ASP A 218 -14.55 -1.06 0.89
N MET A 219 -14.53 -0.44 2.08
CA MET A 219 -15.19 0.83 2.36
C MET A 219 -14.24 2.04 2.38
N ALA A 220 -12.92 1.83 2.32
CA ALA A 220 -11.93 2.88 2.53
C ALA A 220 -10.95 3.04 1.34
N TYR A 221 -11.26 3.96 0.41
CA TYR A 221 -10.40 4.25 -0.74
C TYR A 221 -8.91 4.52 -0.42
N PRO A 222 -8.54 5.22 0.68
CA PRO A 222 -7.13 5.39 1.01
C PRO A 222 -6.41 4.07 1.36
N VAL A 223 -7.11 3.12 2.00
CA VAL A 223 -6.57 1.77 2.27
C VAL A 223 -6.47 0.98 0.96
N GLN A 224 -7.45 1.08 0.06
CA GLN A 224 -7.36 0.47 -1.27
C GLN A 224 -6.22 1.06 -2.11
N ALA A 225 -5.95 2.37 -1.98
CA ALA A 225 -4.78 2.98 -2.60
C ALA A 225 -3.47 2.45 -2.00
N ALA A 226 -3.42 2.25 -0.68
CA ALA A 226 -2.29 1.58 -0.02
C ALA A 226 -2.08 0.17 -0.58
N ASP A 227 -3.12 -0.66 -0.69
CA ASP A 227 -3.08 -2.02 -1.29
C ASP A 227 -2.45 -2.00 -2.69
N ILE A 228 -2.91 -1.08 -3.55
CA ILE A 228 -2.38 -0.91 -4.91
C ILE A 228 -0.88 -0.59 -4.87
N CYS A 229 -0.49 0.41 -4.08
CA CYS A 229 0.92 0.82 -3.96
C CYS A 229 1.82 -0.32 -3.46
N ILE A 230 1.43 -1.01 -2.38
CA ILE A 230 2.26 -2.08 -1.82
C ILE A 230 2.30 -3.31 -2.72
N TYR A 231 1.23 -3.59 -3.47
CA TYR A 231 1.24 -4.64 -4.48
C TYR A 231 2.24 -4.33 -5.60
N CYS A 232 2.26 -3.08 -6.08
CA CYS A 232 3.24 -2.62 -7.06
C CYS A 232 4.68 -2.70 -6.51
N ILE A 233 4.90 -2.31 -5.25
CA ILE A 233 6.22 -2.45 -4.61
C ILE A 233 6.65 -3.92 -4.56
N ASN A 234 5.77 -4.81 -4.11
CA ASN A 234 6.09 -6.23 -3.95
C ASN A 234 6.49 -6.87 -5.29
N TRP A 235 5.75 -6.59 -6.36
CA TRP A 235 6.00 -7.20 -7.66
C TRP A 235 6.94 -6.43 -8.59
N GLY A 236 7.06 -5.11 -8.44
CA GLY A 236 7.70 -4.22 -9.42
C GLY A 236 8.92 -3.45 -8.93
N TYR A 237 9.12 -3.29 -7.61
CA TYR A 237 10.17 -2.41 -7.07
C TYR A 237 11.31 -3.20 -6.43
N ARG A 238 12.58 -2.94 -6.79
CA ARG A 238 13.74 -3.67 -6.29
C ARG A 238 14.86 -2.75 -5.86
N MET A 239 15.59 -3.18 -4.83
CA MET A 239 16.79 -2.51 -4.32
C MET A 239 17.93 -3.54 -4.26
N PRO A 240 18.56 -3.90 -5.40
CA PRO A 240 19.58 -4.95 -5.43
C PRO A 240 20.75 -4.66 -4.49
N HIS A 241 21.16 -3.39 -4.40
CA HIS A 241 22.23 -2.94 -3.49
C HIS A 241 21.92 -3.14 -2.00
N ARG A 242 20.65 -3.41 -1.64
CA ARG A 242 20.20 -3.74 -0.27
C ARG A 242 19.81 -5.21 -0.10
N GLY A 243 19.95 -6.03 -1.14
CA GLY A 243 19.54 -7.44 -1.12
C GLY A 243 18.05 -7.69 -1.41
N MET A 244 17.33 -6.71 -1.94
CA MET A 244 15.96 -6.90 -2.44
C MET A 244 16.00 -7.19 -3.94
N ASP A 245 16.37 -8.42 -4.31
CA ASP A 245 16.71 -8.89 -5.66
C ASP A 245 15.86 -10.07 -6.18
N ALA A 246 14.74 -10.40 -5.53
CA ALA A 246 13.84 -11.47 -5.94
C ALA A 246 13.16 -11.17 -7.30
N PRO A 247 12.56 -12.17 -7.98
CA PRO A 247 11.97 -11.98 -9.30
C PRO A 247 10.92 -10.86 -9.35
N THR A 248 10.95 -10.08 -10.43
CA THR A 248 10.08 -8.92 -10.67
C THR A 248 9.07 -9.23 -11.79
N ARG A 249 7.90 -8.58 -11.76
CA ARG A 249 6.99 -8.49 -12.91
C ARG A 249 7.32 -7.23 -13.69
N GLU A 250 7.98 -7.40 -14.83
CA GLU A 250 8.46 -6.30 -15.67
C GLU A 250 7.34 -5.35 -16.10
N GLU A 251 6.13 -5.87 -16.36
CA GLU A 251 4.99 -5.04 -16.73
C GLU A 251 4.51 -4.12 -15.59
N ILE A 252 4.74 -4.49 -14.32
CA ILE A 252 4.43 -3.62 -13.17
C ILE A 252 5.58 -2.64 -12.92
N ALA A 253 6.82 -3.13 -13.00
CA ALA A 253 8.01 -2.30 -12.82
C ALA A 253 8.05 -1.15 -13.83
N THR A 254 7.80 -1.46 -15.11
CA THR A 254 7.82 -0.47 -16.20
C THR A 254 6.71 0.57 -16.07
N GLU A 255 5.49 0.14 -15.70
CA GLU A 255 4.33 1.05 -15.66
C GLU A 255 4.25 1.89 -14.38
N PHE A 256 4.78 1.37 -13.26
CA PHE A 256 4.56 1.96 -11.93
C PHE A 256 5.83 2.21 -11.11
N GLY A 257 7.02 1.88 -11.62
CA GLY A 257 8.31 2.12 -10.94
C GLY A 257 8.51 3.61 -10.65
N ASP A 258 8.47 4.46 -11.68
CA ASP A 258 8.64 5.91 -11.56
C ASP A 258 7.62 6.53 -10.60
N TRP A 259 6.37 6.03 -10.60
CA TRP A 259 5.34 6.48 -9.67
C TRP A 259 5.66 6.17 -8.21
N ILE A 260 6.28 5.01 -7.94
CA ILE A 260 6.71 4.64 -6.59
C ILE A 260 7.86 5.54 -6.16
N GLU A 261 8.84 5.77 -7.03
CA GLU A 261 9.99 6.65 -6.74
C GLU A 261 9.55 8.09 -6.48
N ASP A 262 8.65 8.63 -7.31
CA ASP A 262 8.11 9.99 -7.17
C ASP A 262 7.35 10.19 -5.85
N LEU A 263 6.68 9.15 -5.36
CA LEU A 263 5.86 9.22 -4.15
C LEU A 263 6.59 8.73 -2.89
N GLU A 264 7.75 8.08 -3.03
CA GLU A 264 8.52 7.61 -1.90
C GLU A 264 8.90 8.78 -0.98
N PHE A 265 8.71 8.60 0.31
CA PHE A 265 9.23 9.55 1.29
C PHE A 265 10.76 9.50 1.33
N TYR A 266 11.42 10.64 1.17
CA TYR A 266 12.84 10.82 1.49
C TYR A 266 13.00 11.87 2.57
N GLY A 267 13.71 11.53 3.65
CA GLY A 267 13.87 12.41 4.80
C GLY A 267 15.23 12.29 5.47
N THR A 268 15.35 13.00 6.59
CA THR A 268 16.52 12.89 7.46
C THR A 268 16.09 12.55 8.88
N GLY A 269 16.81 11.64 9.50
CA GLY A 269 16.66 11.27 10.91
C GLY A 269 17.76 11.90 11.76
N ARG A 270 17.44 12.16 13.03
CA ARG A 270 18.43 12.58 14.03
C ARG A 270 18.38 11.64 15.23
N TRP A 271 19.53 11.06 15.55
CA TRP A 271 19.68 10.18 16.71
C TRP A 271 21.05 10.39 17.36
N HIS A 272 21.09 10.62 18.67
CA HIS A 272 22.31 10.93 19.45
C HIS A 272 23.22 12.00 18.79
N GLY A 273 22.62 13.06 18.23
CA GLY A 273 23.36 14.15 17.58
C GLY A 273 23.91 13.83 16.19
N LYS A 274 23.76 12.60 15.68
CA LYS A 274 24.06 12.23 14.29
C LYS A 274 22.83 12.44 13.42
N THR A 275 23.06 12.97 12.21
CA THR A 275 22.04 13.07 11.17
C THR A 275 22.29 11.99 10.12
N PHE A 276 21.24 11.32 9.66
CA PHE A 276 21.31 10.29 8.63
C PHE A 276 20.12 10.40 7.68
N ASN A 277 20.26 9.85 6.47
CA ASN A 277 19.17 9.82 5.49
C ASN A 277 18.20 8.69 5.83
N VAL A 278 16.92 8.94 5.57
CA VAL A 278 15.82 7.99 5.80
C VAL A 278 15.09 7.80 4.49
N ASP A 279 15.16 6.59 3.96
CA ASP A 279 14.35 6.17 2.82
C ASP A 279 13.01 5.62 3.31
N GLY A 280 11.94 5.98 2.61
CA GLY A 280 10.57 5.60 2.90
C GLY A 280 10.32 4.13 2.63
N ILE A 281 10.99 3.56 1.63
CA ILE A 281 10.97 2.16 1.26
C ILE A 281 12.28 1.50 1.70
N THR A 282 12.20 0.43 2.48
CA THR A 282 13.41 -0.31 2.89
C THR A 282 13.19 -1.80 2.90
N TYR A 283 14.27 -2.54 2.68
CA TYR A 283 14.31 -3.99 2.84
C TYR A 283 14.97 -4.38 4.17
N VAL A 284 14.34 -5.30 4.88
CA VAL A 284 14.78 -5.81 6.18
C VAL A 284 14.95 -7.33 6.07
N PRO A 285 16.16 -7.83 5.73
CA PRO A 285 16.45 -9.26 5.59
C PRO A 285 16.34 -10.06 6.89
N ASP A 286 16.48 -9.40 8.05
CA ASP A 286 16.53 -10.03 9.36
C ASP A 286 15.49 -9.38 10.30
N LEU A 287 14.62 -10.18 10.93
CA LEU A 287 13.54 -9.65 11.79
C LEU A 287 13.86 -9.65 13.27
N TYR A 288 14.86 -10.42 13.69
CA TYR A 288 15.14 -10.67 15.11
C TYR A 288 16.60 -10.43 15.49
N GLU A 289 17.50 -10.19 14.53
CA GLU A 289 18.88 -9.86 14.85
C GLU A 289 19.00 -8.35 15.13
N SER A 290 19.74 -8.04 16.18
CA SER A 290 20.15 -6.66 16.45
C SER A 290 21.19 -6.26 15.39
N ARG A 291 20.91 -5.21 14.62
CA ARG A 291 21.95 -4.63 13.78
C ARG A 291 22.90 -3.84 14.68
N SER A 292 24.12 -4.35 14.83
CA SER A 292 25.26 -3.55 15.30
C SER A 292 25.29 -2.27 14.45
N GLY A 293 25.27 -1.11 15.11
CA GLY A 293 24.87 0.15 14.49
C GLY A 293 25.52 0.49 13.15
N THR A 294 24.71 1.06 12.26
CA THR A 294 25.15 1.95 11.17
C THR A 294 24.73 3.36 11.50
#